data_AF-A0A382QW68-F1
#
_entry.id   AF-A0A382QW68-F1
#
_cell.length_a   1.000
_cell.length_b   1.000
_cell.length_c   1.000
_cell.angle_alpha   90.00
_cell.angle_beta   90.00
_cell.angle_gamma   90.00
#
_symmetry.space_group_name_H-M   'P 1'
#
loop_
_entity.id
_entity.type
_entity.pdbx_description
1 polymer ?
#
loop_
_entity_poly.entity_id
_entity_poly.type
_entity_poly.pdbx_seq_one_letter_code
_entity_poly.pdbx_strand_id
1 'polypeptide(L)' 'MKEVVVIDCVRTPMGRSKNGVFRNVRAEDLSAALMTALLERNPGV' A
#
# COMPACT_ATOMS: atom_id res chain seq x y z
N MET A 1 15.09 -26.51 -0.50
CA MET A 1 14.69 -25.22 -1.09
C MET A 1 13.31 -24.88 -0.53
N LYS A 2 13.02 -23.62 -0.17
CA LYS A 2 11.68 -23.21 0.27
C LYS A 2 11.00 -22.50 -0.89
N GLU A 3 9.74 -22.85 -1.18
CA GLU A 3 8.95 -22.22 -2.22
C GLU A 3 8.51 -20.82 -1.78
N VAL A 4 8.67 -19.83 -2.66
CA VAL A 4 8.27 -18.44 -2.41
C VAL A 4 6.88 -18.22 -2.98
N VAL A 5 5.96 -17.74 -2.15
CA VAL A 5 4.58 -17.47 -2.52
C VAL A 5 4.18 -16.03 -2.14
N VAL A 6 3.27 -15.45 -2.91
CA VAL A 6 2.67 -14.13 -2.61
C VAL A 6 1.40 -14.35 -1.79
N ILE A 7 1.36 -13.83 -0.57
CA ILE A 7 0.27 -14.06 0.40
C ILE A 7 -0.84 -13.01 0.26
N ASP A 8 -0.46 -11.73 0.12
CA ASP A 8 -1.40 -10.62 -0.05
C ASP A 8 -0.79 -9.54 -0.97
N CYS A 9 -1.64 -8.74 -1.60
CA CYS A 9 -1.26 -7.64 -2.48
C CYS A 9 -2.27 -6.51 -2.38
N VAL A 10 -1.79 -5.31 -2.09
CA VAL A 10 -2.62 -4.12 -1.87
C VAL A 10 -2.07 -2.92 -2.63
N ARG A 11 -2.94 -1.95 -2.89
CA ARG A 11 -2.59 -0.70 -3.57
C ARG A 11 -3.46 0.45 -3.08
N THR A 12 -2.98 1.67 -3.27
CA THR A 12 -3.82 2.86 -3.15
C THR A 12 -4.75 2.98 -4.36
N PRO A 13 -5.78 3.82 -4.30
CA PRO A 13 -6.41 4.36 -5.50
C PRO A 13 -5.37 4.99 -6.44
N MET A 14 -5.66 5.06 -7.73
CA MET A 14 -4.83 5.80 -8.68
C MET A 14 -5.34 7.24 -8.78
N GLY A 15 -4.64 8.16 -8.12
CA GLY A 15 -4.95 9.59 -8.17
C GLY A 15 -4.38 10.24 -9.44
N ARG A 16 -5.13 11.16 -10.04
CA ARG A 16 -4.62 11.98 -11.15
C ARG A 16 -3.43 12.82 -10.67
N SER A 17 -2.34 12.87 -11.45
CA SER A 17 -1.16 13.66 -11.06
C SER A 17 -1.42 15.17 -11.02
N LYS A 18 -2.18 15.70 -11.99
CA LYS A 18 -2.57 17.13 -12.04
C LYS A 18 -3.95 17.33 -11.43
N ASN A 19 -4.06 18.15 -10.39
CA ASN A 19 -5.32 18.43 -9.68
C ASN A 19 -6.08 17.17 -9.22
N GLY A 20 -5.38 16.11 -8.83
CA GLY A 20 -6.01 14.89 -8.32
C GLY A 20 -6.07 14.81 -6.80
N VAL A 21 -6.57 13.66 -6.35
CA VAL A 21 -6.92 13.39 -4.93
C VAL A 21 -5.71 13.38 -3.99
N PHE A 22 -4.53 13.02 -4.47
CA PHE A 22 -3.29 12.96 -3.66
C PHE A 22 -2.38 14.19 -3.82
N ARG A 23 -2.87 15.30 -4.41
CA ARG A 23 -2.02 16.49 -4.69
C ARG A 23 -1.37 17.12 -3.45
N ASN A 24 -1.96 16.90 -2.27
CA ASN A 24 -1.49 17.42 -0.99
C ASN A 24 -1.01 16.30 -0.04
N VAL A 25 -0.75 15.10 -0.57
CA VAL A 25 -0.28 13.94 0.21
C VAL A 25 1.14 13.61 -0.25
N ARG A 26 2.04 13.36 0.70
CA ARG A 26 3.42 13.01 0.35
C ARG A 26 3.53 11.56 -0.10
N ALA A 27 4.58 11.27 -0.85
CA ALA A 27 4.83 9.91 -1.34
C ALA A 27 5.02 8.92 -0.19
N GLU A 28 5.77 9.30 0.86
CA GLU A 28 6.00 8.43 2.01
C GLU A 28 4.71 8.11 2.79
N ASP A 29 3.75 9.03 2.86
CA ASP A 29 2.47 8.81 3.53
C ASP A 29 1.66 7.73 2.79
N LEU A 30 1.69 7.74 1.45
CA LEU A 30 1.07 6.71 0.63
C LEU A 30 1.73 5.34 0.83
N SER A 31 3.06 5.30 0.95
CA SER A 31 3.80 4.06 1.23
C SER A 31 3.50 3.53 2.64
N ALA A 32 3.49 4.40 3.65
CA ALA A 32 3.20 4.03 5.04
C ALA A 32 1.78 3.47 5.20
N ALA A 33 0.80 4.04 4.48
CA ALA A 33 -0.56 3.53 4.47
C ALA A 33 -0.63 2.08 3.95
N LEU A 34 0.16 1.72 2.92
CA LEU A 34 0.21 0.35 2.39
C LEU A 34 0.88 -0.63 3.35
N MET A 35 1.97 -0.22 4.00
CA MET A 35 2.65 -1.04 5.01
C MET A 35 1.71 -1.36 6.18
N THR A 36 1.02 -0.34 6.69
CA THR A 36 0.04 -0.48 7.77
C THR A 36 -1.10 -1.41 7.37
N ALA A 37 -1.69 -1.18 6.18
CA ALA A 37 -2.78 -2.00 5.69
C ALA A 37 -2.39 -3.49 5.50
N LEU A 38 -1.16 -3.77 5.05
CA LEU A 38 -0.66 -5.15 4.93
C LEU A 38 -0.61 -5.86 6.29
N LEU A 39 -0.10 -5.19 7.32
CA LEU A 39 -0.03 -5.78 8.68
C LEU A 39 -1.43 -5.99 9.27
N GLU A 40 -2.31 -5.00 9.14
CA GLU A 40 -3.69 -5.08 9.65
C GLU A 40 -4.51 -6.19 9.00
N ARG A 41 -4.32 -6.42 7.69
CA ARG A 41 -5.01 -7.48 6.94
C ARG A 41 -4.51 -8.88 7.26
N ASN A 42 -3.31 -8.99 7.85
CA ASN A 42 -2.64 -10.25 8.13
C ASN A 42 -2.23 -10.34 9.61
N PRO A 43 -3.19 -10.34 10.57
CA PRO A 43 -2.93 -10.18 12.01
C PRO A 43 -2.19 -11.34 12.70
N GLY A 44 -1.70 -12.33 11.96
CA GLY A 44 -1.03 -13.52 12.47
C GLY A 44 0.27 -13.86 11.72
N VAL A 45 0.81 -12.89 10.98
CA VAL A 45 2.15 -12.97 10.36
C VAL A 45 3.17 -12.34 11.29
#